data_AF-A0A9N9ICF1-F1
#
_entry.id   AF-A0A9N9ICF1-F1
#
_cell.length_a   1.000
_cell.length_b   1.000
_cell.length_c   1.000
_cell.angle_alpha   90.00
_cell.angle_beta   90.00
_cell.angle_gamma   90.00
#
_symmetry.space_group_name_H-M   'P 1'
#
loop_
_entity.id
_entity.type
_entity.pdbx_description
1 polymer ?
#
loop_
_entity_poly.entity_id
_entity_poly.type
_entity_poly.pdbx_seq_one_letter_code
_entity_poly.pdbx_strand_id
1 'polypeptide(L)'
;NISGCDLSSDILVSLMDRDKEMKDLFICNQEYFDLVKQSIFGASEEGWQQFLEILYAPRRVLSDSEWISTISEVLDPNPHLLAKFKEIVGYYVCMIRDYPKILENLETSYPQFFVNVNQFLSQQAEYRGSALGGNHLSQARQSVRVSSGGIFQEGNNNNNDSELSSLWKRCSPTISLPLKQTNPPSKTPTLYDEFKSVLLSSRSELSDEEWEMAIYEYLDPWPQLAAQFEEIISYEIGED
;
A
#
# COMPACT_ATOMS: atom_id res chain seq x y z
N ASN A 1 36.78 11.40 -12.84
CA ASN A 1 35.59 11.87 -12.09
C ASN A 1 34.40 11.05 -12.49
N ILE A 2 34.17 9.94 -11.79
CA ILE A 2 32.86 9.31 -11.76
C ILE A 2 32.09 10.17 -10.74
N SER A 3 31.27 11.09 -11.25
CA SER A 3 30.32 11.79 -10.39
C SER A 3 29.35 10.72 -9.94
N GLY A 4 29.41 10.33 -8.67
CA GLY A 4 28.36 9.55 -8.06
C GLY A 4 27.10 10.41 -8.16
N CYS A 5 26.22 10.07 -9.10
CA CYS A 5 24.87 10.59 -9.08
C CYS A 5 24.23 10.01 -7.83
N ASP A 6 23.97 10.86 -6.84
CA ASP A 6 23.08 10.55 -5.73
C ASP A 6 21.69 10.24 -6.33
N LEU A 7 21.49 9.00 -6.75
CA LEU A 7 20.26 8.49 -7.37
C LEU A 7 19.17 8.20 -6.32
N SER A 8 19.43 8.46 -5.04
CA SER A 8 18.62 7.91 -3.95
C SER A 8 17.51 8.84 -3.46
N SER A 9 17.40 10.08 -3.95
CA SER A 9 16.44 11.06 -3.42
C SER A 9 15.24 11.34 -4.33
N ASP A 10 15.21 10.75 -5.53
CA ASP A 10 14.24 11.10 -6.59
C ASP A 10 13.17 10.03 -6.84
N ILE A 11 13.08 8.97 -6.01
CA ILE A 11 12.01 7.98 -6.10
C ILE A 11 10.90 8.40 -5.14
N LEU A 12 9.81 8.96 -5.67
CA LEU A 12 8.65 9.41 -4.89
C LEU A 12 7.38 8.58 -5.14
N VAL A 13 7.45 7.62 -6.07
CA VAL A 13 6.32 6.78 -6.46
C VAL A 13 6.77 5.33 -6.51
N SER A 14 5.88 4.39 -6.18
CA SER A 14 6.19 2.95 -6.04
C SER A 14 6.47 2.22 -7.36
N LEU A 15 6.69 2.96 -8.46
CA LEU A 15 6.87 2.44 -9.82
C LEU A 15 8.35 2.23 -10.12
N MET A 16 8.79 0.98 -10.29
CA MET A 16 10.21 0.66 -10.50
C MET A 16 10.66 1.03 -11.92
N ASP A 17 9.88 0.62 -12.91
CA ASP A 17 10.02 0.89 -14.34
C ASP A 17 8.86 1.76 -14.81
N ARG A 18 8.85 3.03 -14.38
CA ARG A 18 7.73 3.98 -14.55
C ARG A 18 7.16 4.01 -15.96
N ASP A 19 7.99 4.00 -17.01
CA ASP A 19 7.53 4.07 -18.39
C ASP A 19 6.83 2.80 -18.89
N LYS A 20 7.13 1.66 -18.28
CA LYS A 20 6.43 0.40 -18.53
C LYS A 20 5.22 0.25 -17.62
N GLU A 21 5.41 0.40 -16.31
CA GLU A 21 4.36 0.20 -15.30
C GLU A 21 3.21 1.19 -15.44
N MET A 22 3.47 2.46 -15.82
CA MET A 22 2.37 3.40 -16.05
C MET A 22 1.45 3.00 -17.20
N LYS A 23 1.93 2.26 -18.20
CA LYS A 23 1.06 1.76 -19.28
C LYS A 23 0.14 0.66 -18.78
N ASP A 24 0.66 -0.23 -17.95
CA ASP A 24 -0.12 -1.28 -17.32
C ASP A 24 -1.14 -0.68 -16.34
N LEU A 25 -0.74 0.30 -15.54
CA LEU A 25 -1.64 1.06 -14.66
C LEU A 25 -2.72 1.80 -15.44
N PHE A 26 -2.38 2.39 -16.59
CA PHE A 26 -3.36 3.06 -17.44
C PHE A 26 -4.45 2.10 -17.93
N ILE A 27 -4.04 0.89 -18.35
CA ILE A 27 -4.97 -0.16 -18.80
C ILE A 27 -5.85 -0.64 -17.63
N CYS A 28 -5.24 -0.90 -16.47
CA CYS A 28 -5.96 -1.39 -15.30
C CYS A 28 -6.93 -0.35 -14.70
N ASN A 29 -6.66 0.94 -14.90
CA ASN A 29 -7.45 2.05 -14.34
C ASN A 29 -8.13 2.88 -15.44
N GLN A 30 -8.57 2.23 -16.54
CA GLN A 30 -9.09 2.93 -17.71
C GLN A 30 -10.26 3.87 -17.37
N GLU A 31 -11.18 3.44 -16.51
CA GLU A 31 -12.34 4.26 -16.08
C GLU A 31 -11.91 5.57 -15.42
N TYR A 32 -10.86 5.53 -14.60
CA TYR A 32 -10.29 6.71 -13.97
C TYR A 32 -9.70 7.65 -15.02
N PHE A 33 -8.90 7.14 -15.97
CA PHE A 33 -8.28 7.98 -16.99
C PHE A 33 -9.31 8.53 -18.00
N ASP A 34 -10.38 7.80 -18.29
CA ASP A 34 -11.51 8.31 -19.07
C ASP A 34 -12.22 9.46 -18.34
N LEU A 35 -12.39 9.34 -17.02
CA LEU A 35 -12.95 10.42 -16.19
C LEU A 35 -12.03 11.65 -16.15
N VAL A 36 -10.71 11.47 -16.06
CA VAL A 36 -9.73 12.56 -16.17
C VAL A 36 -9.82 13.24 -17.53
N LYS A 37 -9.85 12.48 -18.63
CA LYS A 37 -10.00 13.01 -19.98
C LYS A 37 -11.26 13.88 -20.10
N GLN A 38 -12.40 13.34 -19.66
CA GLN A 38 -13.68 14.03 -19.74
C GLN A 38 -13.74 15.27 -18.85
N SER A 39 -13.22 15.21 -17.61
CA SER A 39 -13.38 16.27 -16.62
C SER A 39 -12.40 17.43 -16.79
N ILE A 40 -11.14 17.14 -17.16
CA ILE A 40 -10.08 18.15 -17.24
C ILE A 40 -9.94 18.69 -18.67
N PHE A 41 -9.99 17.81 -19.67
CA PHE A 41 -9.67 18.16 -21.06
C PHE A 41 -10.91 18.31 -21.95
N GLY A 42 -12.04 17.71 -21.56
CA GLY A 42 -13.28 17.75 -22.33
C GLY A 42 -13.08 17.18 -23.74
N ALA A 43 -13.25 18.02 -24.76
CA ALA A 43 -13.04 17.66 -26.16
C ALA A 43 -11.64 18.04 -26.70
N SER A 44 -10.73 18.55 -25.85
CA SER A 44 -9.39 18.94 -26.25
C SER A 44 -8.46 17.73 -26.40
N GLU A 45 -8.35 17.22 -27.62
CA GLU A 45 -7.41 16.12 -27.92
C GLU A 45 -5.94 16.57 -27.77
N GLU A 46 -5.63 17.83 -28.04
CA GLU A 46 -4.28 18.37 -27.87
C GLU A 46 -3.84 18.39 -26.41
N GLY A 47 -4.72 18.87 -25.51
CA GLY A 47 -4.43 18.89 -24.07
C GLY A 47 -4.29 17.48 -23.50
N TRP A 48 -5.14 16.55 -23.94
CA TRP A 48 -5.03 15.14 -23.55
C TRP A 48 -3.72 14.52 -24.03
N GLN A 49 -3.30 14.80 -25.26
CA GLN A 49 -2.04 14.29 -25.80
C GLN A 49 -0.83 14.82 -25.03
N GLN A 50 -0.81 16.11 -24.67
CA GLN A 50 0.23 16.71 -23.82
C GLN A 50 0.27 16.05 -22.44
N PHE A 51 -0.88 15.78 -21.84
CA PHE A 51 -0.94 15.03 -20.58
C PHE A 51 -0.36 13.62 -20.71
N LEU A 52 -0.67 12.90 -21.79
CA LEU A 52 -0.09 11.57 -22.02
C LEU A 52 1.44 11.63 -22.23
N GLU A 53 1.96 12.69 -22.84
CA GLU A 53 3.41 12.90 -22.97
C GLU A 53 4.09 13.06 -21.60
N ILE A 54 3.45 13.78 -20.67
CA ILE A 54 3.92 13.90 -19.28
C ILE A 54 3.78 12.55 -18.57
N LEU A 55 2.61 11.92 -18.66
CA LEU A 55 2.27 10.67 -17.97
C LEU A 55 3.25 9.54 -18.31
N TYR A 56 3.63 9.42 -19.59
CA TYR A 56 4.56 8.41 -20.09
C TYR A 56 6.01 8.89 -20.20
N ALA A 57 6.34 10.07 -19.67
CA ALA A 57 7.71 10.56 -19.67
C ALA A 57 8.62 9.57 -18.92
N PRO A 58 9.74 9.12 -19.50
CA PRO A 58 10.70 8.27 -18.80
C PRO A 58 11.35 9.00 -17.61
N ARG A 59 11.73 8.28 -16.55
CA ARG A 59 12.37 8.86 -15.35
C ARG A 59 13.65 9.65 -15.65
N ARG A 60 14.38 9.24 -16.69
CA ARG A 60 15.58 9.96 -17.18
C ARG A 60 15.28 11.32 -17.84
N VAL A 61 14.03 11.57 -18.22
CA VAL A 61 13.58 12.82 -18.86
C VAL A 61 12.92 13.74 -17.83
N LEU A 62 12.13 13.16 -16.91
CA LEU A 62 11.44 13.89 -15.85
C LEU A 62 11.60 13.13 -14.54
N SER A 63 12.22 13.73 -13.52
CA SER A 63 12.36 13.11 -12.18
C SER A 63 10.98 12.81 -11.56
N ASP A 64 10.86 11.95 -10.54
CA ASP A 64 9.53 11.68 -9.95
C ASP A 64 8.95 12.91 -9.27
N SER A 65 9.80 13.77 -8.69
CA SER A 65 9.39 15.06 -8.10
C SER A 65 8.82 16.02 -9.15
N GLU A 66 9.52 16.22 -10.26
CA GLU A 66 9.01 17.07 -11.34
C GLU A 66 7.78 16.45 -12.02
N TRP A 67 7.77 15.13 -12.19
CA TRP A 67 6.66 14.40 -12.80
C TRP A 67 5.39 14.53 -11.96
N ILE A 68 5.47 14.25 -10.66
CA ILE A 68 4.30 14.37 -9.78
C ILE A 68 3.86 15.82 -9.64
N SER A 69 4.79 16.79 -9.61
CA SER A 69 4.47 18.22 -9.57
C SER A 69 3.71 18.64 -10.82
N THR A 70 4.20 18.26 -12.00
CA THR A 70 3.57 18.61 -13.29
C THR A 70 2.19 17.96 -13.41
N ILE A 71 2.04 16.68 -13.05
CA ILE A 71 0.73 16.02 -13.04
C ILE A 71 -0.20 16.68 -12.01
N SER A 72 0.32 17.09 -10.85
CA SER A 72 -0.46 17.78 -9.82
C SER A 72 -1.02 19.11 -10.34
N GLU A 73 -0.22 19.91 -11.04
CA GLU A 73 -0.67 21.16 -11.65
C GLU A 73 -1.77 20.94 -12.70
N VAL A 74 -1.66 19.87 -13.50
CA VAL A 74 -2.67 19.53 -14.51
C VAL A 74 -3.98 19.06 -13.87
N LEU A 75 -3.91 18.33 -12.75
CA LEU A 75 -5.07 17.79 -12.04
C LEU A 75 -5.61 18.71 -10.93
N ASP A 76 -4.94 19.82 -10.61
CA ASP A 76 -5.32 20.80 -9.58
C ASP A 76 -6.76 21.32 -9.70
N PRO A 77 -7.32 21.57 -10.92
CA PRO A 77 -8.71 21.96 -11.05
C PRO A 77 -9.69 20.93 -10.47
N ASN A 78 -9.23 19.69 -10.25
CA ASN A 78 -10.03 18.64 -9.68
C ASN A 78 -9.28 17.80 -8.62
N PRO A 79 -9.25 18.26 -7.35
CA PRO A 79 -8.45 17.66 -6.28
C PRO A 79 -8.73 16.18 -6.00
N HIS A 80 -9.97 15.70 -6.21
CA HIS A 80 -10.28 14.29 -6.00
C HIS A 80 -9.63 13.39 -7.05
N LEU A 81 -9.49 13.87 -8.29
CA LEU A 81 -8.77 13.12 -9.33
C LEU A 81 -7.28 13.08 -9.05
N LEU A 82 -6.71 14.15 -8.51
CA LEU A 82 -5.32 14.19 -8.07
C LEU A 82 -5.05 13.24 -6.90
N ALA A 83 -5.91 13.24 -5.87
CA ALA A 83 -5.78 12.33 -4.75
C ALA A 83 -5.82 10.87 -5.21
N LYS A 84 -6.78 10.52 -6.09
CA LYS A 84 -6.86 9.17 -6.66
C LYS A 84 -5.66 8.84 -7.55
N PHE A 85 -5.12 9.80 -8.29
CA PHE A 85 -3.88 9.61 -9.06
C PHE A 85 -2.73 9.19 -8.15
N LYS A 86 -2.50 9.97 -7.09
CA LYS A 86 -1.42 9.77 -6.12
C LYS A 86 -1.56 8.43 -5.40
N GLU A 87 -2.79 8.00 -5.11
CA GLU A 87 -3.08 6.64 -4.62
C GLU A 87 -2.68 5.57 -5.64
N ILE A 88 -3.13 5.68 -6.91
CA ILE A 88 -2.84 4.71 -7.97
C ILE A 88 -1.33 4.51 -8.19
N VAL A 89 -0.54 5.58 -8.03
CA VAL A 89 0.91 5.54 -8.25
C VAL A 89 1.73 5.33 -6.96
N GLY A 90 1.06 5.11 -5.82
CA GLY A 90 1.71 4.84 -4.53
C GLY A 90 2.49 6.01 -3.92
N TYR A 91 2.11 7.25 -4.23
CA TYR A 91 2.85 8.45 -3.81
C TYR A 91 2.90 8.67 -2.28
N TYR A 92 1.90 8.23 -1.52
CA TYR A 92 1.75 8.63 -0.11
C TYR A 92 2.54 7.77 0.88
N VAL A 93 2.87 6.52 0.54
CA VAL A 93 3.36 5.54 1.51
C VAL A 93 4.72 5.95 2.08
N CYS A 94 5.63 6.42 1.24
CA CYS A 94 6.96 6.86 1.66
C CYS A 94 6.96 8.23 2.35
N MET A 95 5.98 9.10 2.04
CA MET A 95 5.90 10.47 2.58
C MET A 95 5.72 10.49 4.10
N ILE A 96 5.18 9.42 4.71
CA ILE A 96 4.99 9.37 6.18
C ILE A 96 6.32 9.47 6.93
N ARG A 97 7.43 9.08 6.28
CA ARG A 97 8.79 9.14 6.85
C ARG A 97 9.33 10.56 6.96
N ASP A 98 8.74 11.53 6.27
CA ASP A 98 9.03 12.95 6.48
C ASP A 98 8.46 13.48 7.80
N TYR A 99 7.58 12.71 8.45
CA TYR A 99 6.92 13.05 9.71
C TYR A 99 7.29 12.05 10.83
N PRO A 100 8.55 12.01 11.29
CA PRO A 100 9.02 11.01 12.27
C PRO A 100 8.21 11.02 13.57
N LYS A 101 7.71 12.19 13.99
CA LYS A 101 6.83 12.30 15.16
C LYS A 101 5.48 11.59 14.96
N ILE A 102 4.94 11.59 13.74
CA ILE A 102 3.71 10.86 13.44
C ILE A 102 3.98 9.36 13.51
N LEU A 103 5.07 8.89 12.88
CA LEU A 103 5.50 7.50 12.95
C LEU A 103 5.72 7.00 14.39
N GLU A 104 6.42 7.79 15.22
CA GLU A 104 6.62 7.47 16.65
C GLU A 104 5.31 7.35 17.43
N ASN A 105 4.27 8.11 17.04
CA ASN A 105 2.98 8.11 17.69
C ASN A 105 1.96 7.17 17.03
N LEU A 106 2.27 6.54 15.89
CA LEU A 106 1.31 5.75 15.11
C LEU A 106 0.69 4.62 15.96
N GLU A 107 1.50 3.92 16.76
CA GLU A 107 1.03 2.83 17.66
C GLU A 107 0.06 3.35 18.73
N THR A 108 0.24 4.59 19.18
CA THR A 108 -0.63 5.21 20.19
C THR A 108 -1.89 5.82 19.58
N SER A 109 -1.79 6.43 18.40
CA SER A 109 -2.90 7.05 17.68
C SER A 109 -3.86 6.02 17.07
N TYR A 110 -3.32 4.88 16.59
CA TYR A 110 -4.07 3.83 15.91
C TYR A 110 -3.93 2.46 16.58
N PRO A 111 -4.24 2.33 17.88
CA PRO A 111 -3.93 1.12 18.65
C PRO A 111 -4.62 -0.12 18.09
N GLN A 112 -5.80 0.01 17.48
CA GLN A 112 -6.52 -1.12 16.91
C GLN A 112 -5.82 -1.73 15.69
N PHE A 113 -5.21 -0.90 14.84
CA PHE A 113 -4.42 -1.39 13.70
C PHE A 113 -3.26 -2.26 14.19
N PHE A 114 -2.51 -1.78 15.18
CA PHE A 114 -1.37 -2.51 15.75
C PHE A 114 -1.77 -3.77 16.52
N VAL A 115 -2.91 -3.75 17.24
CA VAL A 115 -3.48 -4.95 17.85
C VAL A 115 -3.79 -6.01 16.79
N ASN A 116 -4.40 -5.61 15.67
CA ASN A 116 -4.70 -6.52 14.57
C ASN A 116 -3.41 -7.08 13.94
N VAL A 117 -2.45 -6.21 13.59
CA VAL A 117 -1.16 -6.62 13.02
C VAL A 117 -0.44 -7.61 13.93
N ASN A 118 -0.35 -7.33 15.23
CA ASN A 118 0.27 -8.24 16.20
C ASN A 118 -0.46 -9.59 16.26
N GLN A 119 -1.80 -9.59 16.27
CA GLN A 119 -2.60 -10.81 16.29
C GLN A 119 -2.38 -11.67 15.04
N PHE A 120 -2.29 -11.05 13.86
CA PHE A 120 -2.08 -11.74 12.60
C PHE A 120 -0.64 -12.27 12.45
N LEU A 121 0.37 -11.45 12.75
CA LEU A 121 1.78 -11.85 12.70
C LEU A 121 2.11 -12.96 13.72
N SER A 122 1.50 -12.90 14.92
CA SER A 122 1.66 -13.96 15.93
C SER A 122 1.15 -15.32 15.44
N GLN A 123 0.04 -15.35 14.69
CA GLN A 123 -0.51 -16.58 14.11
C GLN A 123 0.40 -17.13 12.99
N GLN A 124 1.00 -16.25 12.18
CA GLN A 124 1.87 -16.67 11.08
C GLN A 124 3.13 -17.41 11.56
N ALA A 125 3.68 -17.01 12.70
CA ALA A 125 4.82 -17.69 13.32
C ALA A 125 4.53 -19.17 13.63
N GLU A 126 3.29 -19.50 14.01
CA GLU A 126 2.88 -20.88 14.31
C GLU A 126 2.82 -21.76 13.04
N TYR A 127 2.39 -21.18 11.91
CA TYR A 127 2.35 -21.88 10.63
C TYR A 127 3.75 -22.14 10.06
N ARG A 128 4.68 -21.19 10.19
CA ARG A 128 6.08 -21.39 9.75
C ARG A 128 6.82 -22.39 10.62
N GLY A 129 6.57 -22.42 11.94
CA GLY A 129 7.17 -23.37 12.86
C GLY A 129 6.70 -24.82 12.67
N SER A 130 5.49 -25.03 12.13
CA SER A 130 4.91 -26.37 11.95
C SER A 130 5.32 -27.10 10.67
N ALA A 131 5.89 -26.40 9.67
CA ALA A 131 6.24 -27.00 8.38
C ALA A 131 7.49 -27.90 8.42
N LEU A 132 8.28 -27.89 9.50
CA LEU A 132 9.47 -28.74 9.65
C LEU A 132 9.24 -29.98 10.55
N GLY A 133 8.01 -30.22 11.03
CA GLY A 133 7.70 -31.28 12.00
C GLY A 133 6.69 -32.34 11.55
N GLY A 134 6.19 -32.31 10.31
CA GLY A 134 5.10 -33.19 9.87
C GLY A 134 5.48 -34.14 8.74
N ASN A 135 6.03 -35.31 9.08
CA ASN A 135 6.17 -36.46 8.17
C ASN A 135 4.79 -37.03 7.74
N HIS A 136 4.00 -36.28 6.97
CA HIS A 136 2.69 -36.76 6.50
C HIS A 136 2.51 -36.65 4.98
N LEU A 137 3.60 -36.82 4.21
CA LEU A 137 3.53 -37.06 2.77
C LEU A 137 3.41 -38.56 2.48
N SER A 138 2.28 -39.15 2.81
CA SER A 138 1.87 -40.42 2.22
C SER A 138 0.36 -40.60 2.28
N GLN A 139 -0.23 -40.83 1.09
CA GLN A 139 -1.62 -41.24 0.82
C GLN A 139 -2.63 -40.08 0.84
N ALA A 140 -3.45 -39.79 -0.18
CA ALA A 140 -3.76 -40.50 -1.40
C ALA A 140 -4.24 -39.49 -2.46
N ARG A 141 -3.61 -39.49 -3.65
CA ARG A 141 -4.27 -39.03 -4.88
C ARG A 141 -5.11 -40.20 -5.39
N GLN A 142 -6.38 -40.25 -5.00
CA GLN A 142 -7.37 -41.02 -5.74
C GLN A 142 -8.14 -40.09 -6.68
N SER A 143 -8.01 -40.46 -7.94
CA SER A 143 -8.72 -39.99 -9.11
C SER A 143 -10.24 -39.99 -8.92
N VAL A 144 -10.89 -38.86 -9.15
CA VAL A 144 -12.28 -38.81 -9.63
C VAL A 144 -12.38 -37.76 -10.74
N ARG A 145 -12.59 -38.22 -11.97
CA ARG A 145 -13.19 -37.45 -13.07
C ARG A 145 -14.71 -37.47 -12.86
N VAL A 146 -15.40 -36.34 -12.97
CA VAL A 146 -16.70 -36.24 -13.67
C VAL A 146 -16.91 -34.83 -14.26
N SER A 147 -17.40 -34.88 -15.48
CA SER A 147 -17.92 -33.92 -16.46
C SER A 147 -18.75 -32.69 -16.05
N SER A 148 -18.67 -31.71 -16.97
CA SER A 148 -19.74 -30.93 -17.61
C SER A 148 -20.58 -29.90 -16.84
N GLY A 149 -20.51 -28.67 -17.37
CA GLY A 149 -21.67 -27.97 -17.91
C GLY A 149 -22.39 -27.02 -16.94
N GLY A 150 -22.08 -25.73 -17.02
CA GLY A 150 -22.78 -24.68 -16.29
C GLY A 150 -22.75 -23.36 -17.04
N ILE A 151 -23.93 -22.93 -17.48
CA ILE A 151 -24.30 -21.67 -18.13
C ILE A 151 -24.03 -20.51 -17.15
N PHE A 152 -23.35 -19.45 -17.58
CA PHE A 152 -23.23 -18.20 -16.81
C PHE A 152 -24.24 -17.18 -17.33
N GLN A 153 -25.12 -16.72 -16.43
CA GLN A 153 -26.03 -15.59 -16.60
C GLN A 153 -25.33 -14.29 -16.21
N GLU A 154 -25.57 -13.26 -17.01
CA GLU A 154 -25.33 -11.85 -16.72
C GLU A 154 -26.03 -11.42 -15.42
N GLY A 155 -25.25 -10.88 -14.48
CA GLY A 155 -25.70 -10.30 -13.23
C GLY A 155 -25.16 -8.88 -13.09
N ASN A 156 -26.01 -7.92 -13.43
CA ASN A 156 -25.88 -6.48 -13.26
C ASN A 156 -25.79 -6.11 -11.77
N ASN A 157 -24.71 -5.45 -11.31
CA ASN A 157 -24.60 -4.92 -9.94
C ASN A 157 -24.05 -3.49 -9.97
N ASN A 158 -24.98 -2.53 -9.92
CA ASN A 158 -24.72 -1.15 -9.55
C ASN A 158 -24.89 -0.99 -8.03
N ASN A 159 -24.06 -0.10 -7.48
CA ASN A 159 -24.16 0.57 -6.18
C ASN A 159 -23.72 -0.24 -4.95
N ASN A 160 -22.60 0.18 -4.33
CA ASN A 160 -22.55 0.73 -2.96
C ASN A 160 -21.09 0.73 -2.48
N ASP A 161 -20.45 1.90 -2.38
CA ASP A 161 -19.14 1.99 -1.72
C ASP A 161 -18.92 3.32 -0.99
N SER A 162 -19.89 3.68 -0.14
CA SER A 162 -19.79 4.86 0.75
C SER A 162 -20.45 4.60 2.11
N GLU A 163 -20.26 3.41 2.69
CA GLU A 163 -20.81 3.06 4.02
C GLU A 163 -19.80 2.39 4.97
N LEU A 164 -18.52 2.25 4.58
CA LEU A 164 -17.50 1.64 5.43
C LEU A 164 -16.75 2.64 6.34
N SER A 165 -16.76 3.93 6.00
CA SER A 165 -16.12 4.99 6.80
C SER A 165 -16.85 5.30 8.13
N SER A 166 -18.13 4.95 8.24
CA SER A 166 -18.97 5.30 9.40
C SER A 166 -19.11 4.21 10.46
N LEU A 167 -18.58 2.99 10.23
CA LEU A 167 -18.79 1.84 11.12
C LEU A 167 -17.71 1.63 12.21
N TRP A 168 -16.50 2.16 12.06
CA TRP A 168 -15.41 1.88 13.00
C TRP A 168 -15.41 2.76 14.26
N LYS A 169 -16.21 3.83 14.32
CA LYS A 169 -16.34 4.71 15.49
C LYS A 169 -17.09 4.12 16.69
N ARG A 170 -17.55 2.86 16.65
CA ARG A 170 -18.61 2.40 17.57
C ARG A 170 -18.39 1.15 18.43
N CYS A 171 -17.17 0.63 18.60
CA CYS A 171 -16.93 -0.46 19.56
C CYS A 171 -15.63 -0.27 20.36
N SER A 172 -15.76 0.24 21.59
CA SER A 172 -14.73 0.08 22.63
C SER A 172 -15.31 -0.70 23.80
N PRO A 173 -14.78 -1.89 24.12
CA PRO A 173 -14.74 -2.38 25.48
C PRO A 173 -13.33 -2.18 26.05
N THR A 174 -13.23 -1.34 27.08
CA THR A 174 -12.03 -1.18 27.89
C THR A 174 -11.75 -2.50 28.64
N ILE A 175 -10.77 -3.28 28.17
CA ILE A 175 -10.26 -4.44 28.90
C ILE A 175 -8.93 -4.05 29.54
N SER A 176 -8.97 -3.76 30.84
CA SER A 176 -7.77 -3.57 31.66
C SER A 176 -7.31 -4.92 32.21
N LEU A 177 -6.15 -5.41 31.76
CA LEU A 177 -5.47 -6.58 32.33
C LEU A 177 -4.16 -6.14 33.00
N PRO A 178 -3.87 -6.60 34.24
CA PRO A 178 -2.62 -6.26 34.93
C PRO A 178 -1.52 -7.25 34.54
N LEU A 179 -0.46 -6.75 33.88
CA LEU A 179 0.75 -7.51 33.57
C LEU A 179 1.74 -7.42 34.75
N LYS A 180 2.04 -8.58 35.36
CA LYS A 180 3.06 -8.75 36.38
C LYS A 180 4.38 -9.12 35.69
N GLN A 181 5.36 -8.21 35.71
CA GLN A 181 6.69 -8.41 35.12
C GLN A 181 7.58 -9.29 36.01
N THR A 182 7.98 -10.44 35.47
CA THR A 182 9.18 -11.18 35.88
C THR A 182 10.07 -11.33 34.65
N ASN A 183 11.32 -10.87 34.73
CA ASN A 183 12.26 -10.84 33.60
C ASN A 183 12.60 -12.28 33.12
N PRO A 184 12.24 -12.67 31.88
CA PRO A 184 12.59 -13.97 31.32
C PRO A 184 13.86 -13.92 30.44
N PRO A 185 14.43 -15.09 30.09
CA PRO A 185 15.59 -15.23 29.20
C PRO A 185 15.38 -14.56 27.84
N SER A 186 16.48 -14.12 27.22
CA SER A 186 16.56 -13.35 25.97
C SER A 186 15.52 -13.82 24.94
N LYS A 187 14.38 -13.12 24.89
CA LYS A 187 13.32 -13.40 23.93
C LYS A 187 13.87 -13.07 22.56
N THR A 188 13.87 -14.07 21.67
CA THR A 188 14.02 -13.81 20.24
C THR A 188 12.96 -12.78 19.84
N PRO A 189 13.30 -11.76 19.05
CA PRO A 189 12.32 -10.79 18.58
C PRO A 189 11.18 -11.52 17.87
N THR A 190 9.96 -11.07 18.12
CA THR A 190 8.79 -11.59 17.41
C THR A 190 8.66 -10.93 16.04
N LEU A 191 7.89 -11.51 15.12
CA LEU A 191 7.60 -10.88 13.82
C LEU A 191 6.97 -9.48 13.99
N TYR A 192 6.18 -9.28 15.05
CA TYR A 192 5.63 -7.97 15.37
C TYR A 192 6.71 -6.97 15.80
N ASP A 193 7.72 -7.41 16.58
CA ASP A 193 8.85 -6.57 16.96
C ASP A 193 9.68 -6.19 15.72
N GLU A 194 9.87 -7.11 14.78
CA GLU A 194 10.55 -6.84 13.50
C GLU A 194 9.76 -5.85 12.63
N PHE A 195 8.46 -6.06 12.45
CA PHE A 195 7.58 -5.11 11.74
C PHE A 195 7.69 -3.69 12.33
N LYS A 196 7.65 -3.56 13.67
CA LYS A 196 7.82 -2.26 14.34
C LYS A 196 9.21 -1.68 14.14
N SER A 197 10.25 -2.52 14.12
CA SER A 197 11.61 -2.09 13.82
C SER A 197 11.70 -1.52 12.40
N VAL A 198 11.10 -2.18 11.40
CA VAL A 198 11.05 -1.69 10.02
C VAL A 198 10.27 -0.38 9.95
N LEU A 199 9.05 -0.34 10.53
CA LEU A 199 8.20 0.85 10.54
C LEU A 199 8.91 2.10 11.08
N LEU A 200 9.74 1.93 12.11
CA LEU A 200 10.47 3.02 12.76
C LEU A 200 11.91 3.22 12.24
N SER A 201 12.33 2.46 11.22
CA SER A 201 13.69 2.56 10.67
C SER A 201 13.91 3.92 9.99
N SER A 202 15.08 4.50 10.21
CA SER A 202 15.49 5.78 9.62
C SER A 202 15.86 5.64 8.13
N ARG A 203 15.79 6.74 7.36
CA ARG A 203 16.23 6.76 5.94
C ARG A 203 17.70 6.42 5.75
N SER A 204 18.52 6.55 6.80
CA SER A 204 19.92 6.10 6.80
C SER A 204 20.08 4.59 6.96
N GLU A 205 19.07 3.89 7.50
CA GLU A 205 19.11 2.44 7.71
C GLU A 205 18.41 1.69 6.59
N LEU A 206 17.26 2.19 6.12
CA LEU A 206 16.49 1.66 5.00
C LEU A 206 16.11 2.79 4.06
N SER A 207 16.40 2.63 2.77
CA SER A 207 15.89 3.53 1.73
C SER A 207 14.35 3.54 1.72
N ASP A 208 13.73 4.56 1.12
CA ASP A 208 12.26 4.65 1.04
C ASP A 208 11.66 3.43 0.31
N GLU A 209 12.33 2.99 -0.76
CA GLU A 209 12.01 1.76 -1.51
C GLU A 209 12.08 0.50 -0.64
N GLU A 210 13.22 0.26 0.04
CA GLU A 210 13.39 -0.93 0.88
C GLU A 210 12.43 -0.93 2.08
N TRP A 211 12.16 0.24 2.64
CA TRP A 211 11.23 0.41 3.74
C TRP A 211 9.79 0.09 3.32
N GLU A 212 9.32 0.67 2.21
CA GLU A 212 7.98 0.42 1.70
C GLU A 212 7.78 -1.05 1.35
N MET A 213 8.74 -1.64 0.63
CA MET A 213 8.72 -3.06 0.27
C MET A 213 8.67 -3.95 1.51
N ALA A 214 9.51 -3.68 2.52
CA ALA A 214 9.51 -4.46 3.75
C ALA A 214 8.18 -4.35 4.51
N ILE A 215 7.58 -3.15 4.57
CA ILE A 215 6.26 -2.97 5.19
C ILE A 215 5.20 -3.82 4.46
N TYR A 216 5.16 -3.76 3.13
CA TYR A 216 4.21 -4.55 2.36
C TYR A 216 4.49 -6.06 2.45
N GLU A 217 5.73 -6.52 2.57
CA GLU A 217 6.02 -7.94 2.81
C GLU A 217 5.40 -8.46 4.11
N TYR A 218 5.36 -7.64 5.17
CA TYR A 218 4.68 -7.99 6.42
C TYR A 218 3.16 -7.97 6.30
N LEU A 219 2.61 -7.08 5.46
CA LEU A 219 1.15 -6.88 5.33
C LEU A 219 0.52 -7.67 4.17
N ASP A 220 1.29 -8.15 3.20
CA ASP A 220 0.86 -8.85 1.98
C ASP A 220 -0.10 -10.03 2.24
N PRO A 221 0.12 -10.88 3.28
CA PRO A 221 -0.82 -11.96 3.58
C PRO A 221 -2.22 -11.48 4.03
N TRP A 222 -2.36 -10.19 4.37
CA TRP A 222 -3.60 -9.59 4.87
C TRP A 222 -3.87 -8.24 4.18
N PRO A 223 -4.40 -8.25 2.94
CA PRO A 223 -4.65 -7.04 2.16
C PRO A 223 -5.47 -5.97 2.88
N GLN A 224 -6.38 -6.38 3.78
CA GLN A 224 -7.15 -5.45 4.61
C GLN A 224 -6.30 -4.63 5.58
N LEU A 225 -5.16 -5.14 6.05
CA LEU A 225 -4.23 -4.38 6.89
C LEU A 225 -3.40 -3.41 6.06
N ALA A 226 -2.96 -3.82 4.87
CA ALA A 226 -2.28 -2.93 3.93
C ALA A 226 -3.16 -1.72 3.57
N ALA A 227 -4.41 -1.98 3.17
CA ALA A 227 -5.38 -0.92 2.88
C ALA A 227 -5.64 -0.02 4.10
N GLN A 228 -5.75 -0.59 5.31
CA GLN A 228 -5.91 0.21 6.53
C GLN A 228 -4.68 1.08 6.82
N PHE A 229 -3.47 0.58 6.56
CA PHE A 229 -2.23 1.31 6.76
C PHE A 229 -2.13 2.50 5.79
N GLU A 230 -2.49 2.29 4.52
CA GLU A 230 -2.56 3.35 3.51
C GLU A 230 -3.59 4.43 3.86
N GLU A 231 -4.76 4.04 4.38
CA GLU A 231 -5.79 4.98 4.86
C GLU A 231 -5.25 5.85 6.01
N ILE A 232 -4.56 5.23 6.98
CA ILE A 232 -3.93 5.93 8.10
C ILE A 232 -2.89 6.93 7.59
N ILE A 233 -2.00 6.50 6.69
CA ILE A 233 -0.97 7.37 6.11
C ILE A 233 -1.60 8.54 5.36
N SER A 234 -2.61 8.26 4.53
CA SER A 234 -3.30 9.28 3.74
C SER A 234 -3.99 10.30 4.64
N TYR A 235 -4.57 9.88 5.75
CA TYR A 235 -5.19 10.76 6.74
C TYR A 235 -4.16 11.65 7.45
N GLU A 236 -3.02 11.08 7.86
CA GLU A 236 -1.98 11.82 8.58
C GLU A 236 -1.21 12.83 7.71
N ILE A 237 -1.08 12.56 6.41
CA ILE A 237 -0.33 13.42 5.47
C ILE A 237 -1.25 14.34 4.66
N GLY A 238 -2.52 13.97 4.50
CA GLY A 238 -3.47 14.64 3.61
C GLY A 238 -4.24 15.82 4.21
N GLU A 239 -4.04 16.19 5.48
CA GLU A 239 -4.73 17.31 6.14
C GLU A 239 -3.93 18.64 6.18
N ASP A 240 -3.45 19.13 5.03
CA ASP A 240 -2.99 20.53 4.87
C ASP A 240 -3.74 21.27 3.74
#